data_AF-A0A2W5WX54-F1
#
_entry.id   AF-A0A2W5WX54-F1
#
_cell.length_a   1.000
_cell.length_b   1.000
_cell.length_c   1.000
_cell.angle_alpha   90.00
_cell.angle_beta   90.00
_cell.angle_gamma   90.00
#
_symmetry.space_group_name_H-M   'P 1'
#
loop_
_entity.id
_entity.type
_entity.pdbx_description
1 polymer ?
#
loop_
_entity_poly.entity_id
_entity_poly.type
_entity_poly.pdbx_seq_one_letter_code
_entity_poly.pdbx_strand_id
1 'polypeptide(L)'
;MTETMTTSTTGGRKGTKPQRYDLLPKAGMDAIAEVLAFGAEKYAAHNWRKGYEWGKSYAAAMRHMTAHWDGETLDPESGLPHLAHAGCHLMFMLTWLAEQGEGGEFDDRYRPPARGGGDTADATSAWLTRVSEGIEQALGRRS
;
A
#
# COMPACT_ATOMS: atom_id res chain seq x y z
N MET A 1 19.71 19.51 12.95
CA MET A 1 18.80 18.91 13.95
C MET A 1 19.64 18.48 15.14
N THR A 2 19.36 19.00 16.33
CA THR A 2 20.03 18.60 17.58
C THR A 2 19.47 17.25 18.03
N GLU A 3 20.32 16.25 18.22
CA GLU A 3 19.91 14.91 18.65
C GLU A 3 19.50 14.94 20.13
N THR A 4 18.28 14.51 20.45
CA THR A 4 17.83 14.33 21.83
C THR A 4 18.61 13.19 22.47
N MET A 5 19.27 13.44 23.59
CA MET A 5 20.08 12.44 24.31
C MET A 5 19.37 12.00 25.59
N THR A 6 19.25 10.69 25.80
CA THR A 6 18.86 10.12 27.09
C THR A 6 20.12 9.70 27.84
N THR A 7 20.24 10.15 29.09
CA THR A 7 21.30 9.74 30.02
C THR A 7 20.70 8.86 31.10
N SER A 8 21.23 7.66 31.26
CA SER A 8 20.83 6.73 32.32
C SER A 8 21.53 7.05 33.65
N THR A 9 21.06 6.43 34.73
CA THR A 9 21.66 6.56 36.08
C THR A 9 23.10 6.06 36.17
N THR A 10 23.57 5.26 35.21
CA THR A 10 24.97 4.79 35.11
C THR A 10 25.88 5.76 34.36
N GLY A 11 25.34 6.87 33.85
CA GLY A 11 26.06 7.82 32.98
C GLY A 11 26.12 7.42 31.50
N GLY A 12 25.56 6.26 31.13
CA GLY A 12 25.44 5.84 29.73
C GLY A 12 24.52 6.79 28.96
N ARG A 13 24.96 7.23 27.77
CA ARG A 13 24.23 8.17 26.90
C ARG A 13 23.84 7.49 25.59
N LYS A 14 22.59 7.68 25.16
CA LYS A 14 22.11 7.22 23.85
C LYS A 14 21.23 8.29 23.21
N GLY A 15 21.45 8.55 21.94
CA GLY A 15 20.60 9.43 21.14
C GLY A 15 19.27 8.76 20.80
N THR A 16 18.19 9.51 20.92
CA THR A 16 16.86 9.12 20.46
C THR A 16 16.79 9.32 18.95
N LYS A 17 16.54 8.22 18.23
CA LYS A 17 16.28 8.27 16.78
C LYS A 17 14.80 8.54 16.53
N PRO A 18 14.44 9.23 15.42
CA PRO A 18 13.04 9.47 15.08
C PRO A 18 12.28 8.17 14.74
N GLN A 19 12.96 7.12 14.31
CA GLN A 19 12.36 5.80 14.05
C GLN A 19 12.09 5.06 15.36
N ARG A 20 10.82 5.02 15.77
CA ARG A 20 10.34 4.41 17.02
C ARG A 20 9.84 2.98 16.82
N TYR A 21 10.77 2.05 16.57
CA TYR A 21 10.44 0.62 16.43
C TYR A 21 9.76 0.03 17.66
N ASP A 22 10.03 0.59 18.84
CA ASP A 22 9.43 0.20 20.12
C ASP A 22 7.93 0.48 20.23
N LEU A 23 7.38 1.34 19.36
CA LEU A 23 5.95 1.65 19.31
C LEU A 23 5.18 0.77 18.32
N LEU A 24 5.86 -0.08 17.54
CA LEU A 24 5.19 -0.93 16.57
C LEU A 24 4.42 -2.06 17.30
N PRO A 25 3.12 -2.26 16.99
CA PRO A 25 2.34 -3.30 17.64
C PRO A 25 2.82 -4.69 17.16
N LYS A 26 3.36 -5.49 18.10
CA LYS A 26 3.95 -6.81 17.81
C LYS A 26 3.00 -7.70 17.01
N ALA A 27 1.73 -7.82 17.41
CA ALA A 27 0.78 -8.71 16.75
C ALA A 27 0.57 -8.38 15.27
N GLY A 28 0.55 -7.09 14.91
CA GLY A 28 0.47 -6.67 13.51
C GLY A 28 1.75 -6.97 12.73
N MET A 29 2.91 -6.80 13.37
CA MET A 29 4.19 -7.17 12.76
C MET A 29 4.30 -8.67 12.52
N ASP A 30 3.91 -9.49 13.49
CA ASP A 30 3.93 -10.96 13.38
C ASP A 30 3.04 -11.43 12.21
N ALA A 31 1.83 -10.90 12.09
CA ALA A 31 0.91 -11.29 11.02
C ALA A 31 1.48 -10.98 9.62
N ILE A 32 2.14 -9.83 9.43
CA ILE A 32 2.82 -9.50 8.16
C ILE A 32 4.04 -10.41 7.95
N ALA A 33 4.77 -10.75 9.02
CA ALA A 33 5.91 -11.66 8.94
C ALA A 33 5.50 -13.09 8.53
N GLU A 34 4.34 -13.58 9.00
CA GLU A 34 3.76 -14.86 8.57
C GLU A 34 3.40 -14.84 7.08
N VAL A 35 2.83 -13.75 6.56
CA VAL A 35 2.58 -13.59 5.12
C VAL A 35 3.89 -13.60 4.32
N LEU A 36 4.95 -12.97 4.82
CA LEU A 36 6.27 -13.02 4.19
C LEU A 36 6.86 -14.43 4.20
N ALA A 37 6.65 -15.20 5.26
CA ALA A 37 7.06 -16.60 5.33
C ALA A 37 6.31 -17.45 4.29
N PHE A 38 4.98 -17.33 4.22
CA PHE A 38 4.17 -17.97 3.19
C PHE A 38 4.63 -17.61 1.77
N GLY A 39 4.88 -16.32 1.52
CA GLY A 39 5.39 -15.83 0.24
C GLY A 39 6.79 -16.37 -0.09
N ALA A 40 7.66 -16.54 0.91
CA ALA A 40 8.99 -17.11 0.74
C ALA A 40 8.94 -18.61 0.40
N GLU A 41 8.02 -19.37 0.98
CA GLU A 41 7.79 -20.78 0.61
C GLU A 41 7.26 -20.89 -0.82
N LYS A 42 6.31 -20.03 -1.21
CA LYS A 42 5.67 -20.06 -2.52
C LYS A 42 6.55 -19.53 -3.66
N TYR A 43 7.34 -18.48 -3.42
CA TYR A 43 8.07 -17.74 -4.47
C TYR A 43 9.58 -17.66 -4.26
N ALA A 44 10.13 -18.29 -3.21
CA ALA A 44 11.48 -18.09 -2.66
C ALA A 44 11.65 -16.78 -1.86
N ALA A 45 12.56 -16.82 -0.88
CA ALA A 45 12.91 -15.66 -0.08
C ALA A 45 13.37 -14.48 -0.96
N HIS A 46 12.96 -13.27 -0.58
CA HIS A 46 13.26 -12.02 -1.28
C HIS A 46 12.79 -11.95 -2.75
N ASN A 47 11.87 -12.81 -3.21
CA ASN A 47 11.40 -12.74 -4.60
C ASN A 47 10.85 -11.37 -5.00
N TRP A 48 10.15 -10.68 -4.07
CA TRP A 48 9.64 -9.32 -4.27
C TRP A 48 10.74 -8.28 -4.56
N ARG A 49 12.00 -8.52 -4.16
CA ARG A 49 13.13 -7.62 -4.45
C ARG A 49 13.57 -7.65 -5.91
N LYS A 50 13.16 -8.67 -6.68
CA LYS A 50 13.41 -8.73 -8.13
C LYS A 50 12.62 -7.68 -8.91
N GLY A 51 11.64 -7.04 -8.29
CA GLY A 51 10.81 -6.01 -8.89
C GLY A 51 9.72 -6.57 -9.82
N TYR A 52 8.63 -5.82 -9.90
CA TYR A 52 7.53 -5.98 -10.84
C TYR A 52 6.66 -4.72 -10.77
N GLU A 53 5.74 -4.56 -11.72
CA GLU A 53 4.89 -3.39 -11.88
C GLU A 53 4.17 -3.03 -10.57
N TRP A 54 4.36 -1.80 -10.07
CA TRP A 54 3.85 -1.38 -8.77
C TRP A 54 2.33 -1.51 -8.67
N GLY A 55 1.62 -1.32 -9.79
CA GLY A 55 0.19 -1.55 -9.95
C GLY A 55 -0.26 -2.96 -9.58
N LYS A 56 0.59 -3.99 -9.75
CA LYS A 56 0.27 -5.36 -9.30
C LYS A 56 0.20 -5.47 -7.78
N SER A 57 1.15 -4.86 -7.07
CA SER A 57 1.11 -4.79 -5.60
C SER A 57 -0.07 -3.93 -5.12
N TYR A 58 -0.35 -2.80 -5.77
CA TYR A 58 -1.51 -1.97 -5.44
C TYR A 58 -2.82 -2.74 -5.60
N ALA A 59 -3.02 -3.40 -6.75
CA ALA A 59 -4.23 -4.16 -7.02
C ALA A 59 -4.40 -5.35 -6.05
N ALA A 60 -3.31 -6.02 -5.68
CA ALA A 60 -3.35 -7.10 -4.68
C ALA A 60 -3.74 -6.56 -3.29
N ALA A 61 -3.11 -5.48 -2.84
CA ALA A 61 -3.48 -4.82 -1.58
C ALA A 61 -4.96 -4.43 -1.56
N MET A 62 -5.47 -3.83 -2.64
CA MET A 62 -6.87 -3.47 -2.78
C MET A 62 -7.80 -4.67 -2.68
N ARG A 63 -7.51 -5.80 -3.37
CA ARG A 63 -8.33 -7.01 -3.28
C ARG A 63 -8.41 -7.58 -1.87
N HIS A 64 -7.29 -7.59 -1.12
CA HIS A 64 -7.32 -8.02 0.27
C HIS A 64 -8.09 -7.04 1.17
N MET A 65 -7.94 -5.73 0.97
CA MET A 65 -8.71 -4.74 1.73
C MET A 65 -10.21 -4.84 1.45
N THR A 66 -10.62 -5.06 0.20
CA THR A 66 -12.03 -5.21 -0.16
C THR A 66 -12.61 -6.51 0.39
N ALA A 67 -11.89 -7.64 0.26
CA ALA A 67 -12.33 -8.91 0.85
C ALA A 67 -12.53 -8.81 2.37
N HIS A 68 -11.62 -8.11 3.07
CA HIS A 68 -11.80 -7.82 4.49
C HIS A 68 -13.07 -7.03 4.77
N TRP A 69 -13.34 -6.01 3.95
CA TRP A 69 -14.54 -5.18 4.10
C TRP A 69 -15.83 -5.94 3.79
N ASP A 70 -15.75 -6.93 2.90
CA ASP A 70 -16.86 -7.81 2.52
C ASP A 70 -17.10 -8.94 3.56
N GLY A 71 -16.32 -8.98 4.64
CA GLY A 71 -16.51 -9.89 5.78
C GLY A 71 -15.57 -11.11 5.80
N GLU A 72 -14.60 -11.20 4.88
CA GLU A 72 -13.59 -12.25 4.89
C GLU A 72 -12.41 -11.87 5.79
N THR A 73 -12.26 -12.57 6.92
CA THR A 73 -11.12 -12.30 7.83
C THR A 73 -9.82 -12.88 7.32
N LEU A 74 -9.86 -14.11 6.78
CA LEU A 74 -8.69 -14.88 6.37
C LEU A 74 -8.72 -15.13 4.87
N ASP A 75 -7.57 -14.95 4.24
CA ASP A 75 -7.35 -15.28 2.84
C ASP A 75 -7.48 -16.81 2.64
N PRO A 76 -8.30 -17.28 1.69
CA PRO A 76 -8.61 -18.71 1.54
C PRO A 76 -7.43 -19.54 1.03
N GLU A 77 -6.42 -18.92 0.41
CA GLU A 77 -5.24 -19.63 -0.07
C GLU A 77 -4.24 -19.89 1.07
N SER A 78 -3.96 -18.88 1.87
CA SER A 78 -2.92 -18.91 2.90
C SER A 78 -3.44 -19.24 4.30
N GLY A 79 -4.73 -19.01 4.56
CA GLY A 79 -5.30 -19.05 5.91
C GLY A 79 -4.85 -17.89 6.81
N LEU A 80 -4.22 -16.85 6.26
CA LEU A 80 -3.70 -15.70 6.99
C LEU A 80 -4.59 -14.46 6.84
N PRO A 81 -4.54 -13.46 7.75
CA PRO A 81 -5.42 -12.30 7.69
C PRO A 81 -5.27 -11.49 6.39
N HIS A 82 -6.39 -11.12 5.75
CA HIS A 82 -6.38 -10.26 4.56
C HIS A 82 -5.63 -8.94 4.79
N LEU A 83 -5.83 -8.30 5.95
CA LEU A 83 -5.13 -7.05 6.28
C LEU A 83 -3.60 -7.22 6.39
N ALA A 84 -3.11 -8.41 6.75
CA ALA A 84 -1.69 -8.70 6.77
C ALA A 84 -1.12 -8.79 5.34
N HIS A 85 -1.84 -9.39 4.40
CA HIS A 85 -1.49 -9.39 2.97
C HIS A 85 -1.48 -7.99 2.38
N ALA A 86 -2.51 -7.19 2.67
CA ALA A 86 -2.54 -5.80 2.25
C ALA A 86 -1.33 -5.02 2.81
N GLY A 87 -1.05 -5.15 4.11
CA GLY A 87 0.10 -4.55 4.77
C GLY A 87 1.44 -4.99 4.14
N CYS A 88 1.58 -6.26 3.78
CA CYS A 88 2.76 -6.79 3.09
C CYS A 88 2.99 -6.08 1.74
N HIS A 89 1.95 -5.95 0.91
CA HIS A 89 2.05 -5.23 -0.36
C HIS A 89 2.37 -3.74 -0.18
N LEU A 90 1.81 -3.09 0.84
CA LEU A 90 2.16 -1.70 1.18
C LEU A 90 3.63 -1.56 1.60
N MET A 91 4.17 -2.51 2.38
CA MET A 91 5.58 -2.54 2.77
C MET A 91 6.51 -2.69 1.57
N PHE A 92 6.15 -3.51 0.57
CA PHE A 92 6.93 -3.62 -0.67
C PHE A 92 6.95 -2.30 -1.44
N MET A 93 5.79 -1.69 -1.67
CA MET A 93 5.71 -0.42 -2.38
C MET A 93 6.43 0.72 -1.66
N LEU A 94 6.30 0.80 -0.32
CA LEU A 94 7.04 1.77 0.48
C LEU A 94 8.55 1.55 0.38
N THR A 95 8.99 0.29 0.34
CA THR A 95 10.40 -0.07 0.18
C THR A 95 10.91 0.35 -1.19
N TRP A 96 10.19 0.03 -2.28
CA TRP A 96 10.59 0.45 -3.63
C TRP A 96 10.60 1.96 -3.77
N LEU A 97 9.63 2.68 -3.19
CA LEU A 97 9.63 4.14 -3.17
C LEU A 97 10.86 4.70 -2.44
N ALA A 98 11.24 4.12 -1.31
CA ALA A 98 12.41 4.55 -0.54
C ALA A 98 13.74 4.22 -1.23
N GLU A 99 13.83 3.06 -1.90
CA GLU A 99 15.06 2.59 -2.55
C GLU A 99 15.24 3.16 -3.97
N GLN A 100 14.15 3.40 -4.72
CA GLN A 100 14.18 3.76 -6.15
C GLN A 100 13.64 5.16 -6.44
N GLY A 101 12.89 5.77 -5.51
CA GLY A 101 12.23 7.06 -5.73
C GLY A 101 10.98 6.99 -6.61
N GLU A 102 10.43 8.16 -6.94
CA GLU A 102 9.34 8.25 -7.92
C GLU A 102 9.84 7.97 -9.34
N GLY A 103 9.10 7.16 -10.09
CA GLY A 103 9.48 6.78 -11.45
C GLY A 103 10.57 5.71 -11.48
N GLY A 104 10.70 4.91 -10.41
CA GLY A 104 11.55 3.72 -10.39
C GLY A 104 11.23 2.76 -11.54
N GLU A 105 12.13 1.81 -11.81
CA GLU A 105 12.12 0.94 -13.01
C GLU A 105 10.75 0.30 -13.31
N PHE A 106 10.02 -0.09 -12.26
CA PHE A 106 8.71 -0.74 -12.37
C PHE A 106 7.54 0.12 -11.85
N ASP A 107 7.75 1.42 -11.64
CA ASP A 107 6.70 2.35 -11.26
C ASP A 107 5.81 2.70 -12.46
N ASP A 108 4.72 1.96 -12.61
CA ASP A 108 3.71 2.07 -13.67
C ASP A 108 2.54 2.99 -13.30
N ARG A 109 2.65 3.79 -12.22
CA ARG A 109 1.60 4.73 -11.83
C ARG A 109 1.29 5.69 -12.98
N TYR A 110 0.00 5.90 -13.24
CA TYR A 110 -0.44 6.85 -14.25
C TYR A 110 0.10 8.25 -13.95
N ARG A 111 0.88 8.79 -14.88
CA ARG A 111 1.32 10.18 -14.88
C ARG A 111 0.64 10.87 -16.05
N PRO A 112 -0.22 11.87 -15.81
CA PRO A 112 -0.77 12.63 -16.91
C PRO A 112 0.40 13.25 -17.69
N PRO A 113 0.29 13.38 -19.02
CA PRO A 113 1.28 14.13 -19.78
C PRO A 113 1.45 15.51 -19.12
N ALA A 114 2.70 15.97 -19.00
CA ALA A 114 2.96 17.33 -18.55
C ALA A 114 2.05 18.25 -19.36
N ARG A 115 1.25 19.10 -18.70
CA ARG A 115 0.32 20.00 -19.36
C ARG A 115 1.12 20.94 -20.27
N GLY A 116 1.38 20.51 -21.51
CA GLY A 116 1.71 21.42 -22.59
C GLY A 116 0.47 22.29 -22.80
N GLY A 117 0.65 23.61 -22.78
CA GLY A 117 -0.45 24.55 -22.97
C GLY A 117 -1.29 24.19 -24.19
N GLY A 118 -2.50 23.71 -23.95
CA GLY A 118 -3.44 23.22 -24.96
C GLY A 118 -4.62 22.58 -24.26
N ASP A 119 -5.75 23.26 -24.26
CA ASP A 119 -7.00 22.89 -23.59
C ASP A 119 -7.44 21.46 -23.91
N THR A 120 -7.60 20.63 -22.87
CA THR A 120 -8.47 19.43 -22.94
C THR A 120 -9.24 19.27 -21.63
N ALA A 121 -10.15 20.20 -21.37
CA ALA A 121 -11.21 20.01 -20.39
C ALA A 121 -12.45 19.47 -21.13
N ASP A 122 -12.53 18.16 -21.43
CA ASP A 122 -13.79 17.62 -21.98
C ASP A 122 -14.07 16.11 -21.77
N ALA A 123 -13.07 15.28 -21.43
CA ALA A 123 -13.31 13.83 -21.30
C ALA A 123 -13.86 13.39 -19.92
N THR A 124 -13.43 14.03 -18.83
CA THR A 124 -13.80 13.63 -17.45
C THR A 124 -15.25 13.97 -17.11
N SER A 125 -15.77 15.06 -17.67
CA SER A 125 -17.14 15.54 -17.46
C SER A 125 -18.17 14.56 -18.03
N ALA A 126 -17.93 14.04 -19.24
CA ALA A 126 -18.84 13.13 -19.92
C ALA A 126 -18.96 11.75 -19.23
N TRP A 127 -17.87 11.26 -18.61
CA TRP A 127 -17.91 10.01 -17.85
C TRP A 127 -18.70 10.15 -16.54
N LEU A 128 -18.47 11.23 -15.78
CA LEU A 128 -19.19 11.49 -14.54
C LEU A 128 -20.70 11.67 -14.77
N THR A 129 -21.09 12.34 -15.86
CA THR A 129 -22.50 12.48 -16.22
C THR A 129 -23.16 11.12 -16.52
N ARG A 130 -22.51 10.26 -17.31
CA ARG A 130 -23.06 8.93 -17.65
C ARG A 130 -23.15 8.00 -16.45
N VAL A 131 -22.18 8.06 -15.53
CA VAL A 131 -22.20 7.28 -14.28
C VAL A 131 -23.35 7.75 -13.39
N SER A 132 -23.52 9.06 -13.20
CA SER A 132 -24.63 9.61 -12.42
C SER A 132 -25.99 9.27 -13.04
N GLU A 133 -26.16 9.41 -14.35
CA GLU A 133 -27.40 9.05 -15.05
C GLU A 133 -27.73 7.56 -14.96
N GLY A 134 -26.71 6.69 -15.02
CA GLY A 134 -26.88 5.24 -14.84
C GLY A 134 -27.28 4.87 -13.41
N ILE A 135 -26.71 5.55 -12.41
CA ILE A 135 -27.05 5.35 -10.99
C ILE A 135 -28.48 5.82 -10.69
N GLU A 136 -28.88 7.00 -11.17
CA GLU A 136 -30.24 7.52 -10.97
C GLU A 136 -31.31 6.63 -11.62
N GLN A 137 -31.02 6.07 -12.81
CA GLN A 137 -31.90 5.09 -13.45
C GLN A 137 -32.01 3.78 -12.65
N ALA A 138 -30.92 3.31 -12.06
CA ALA A 138 -30.92 2.10 -11.24
C ALA A 138 -31.65 2.29 -9.90
N LEU A 139 -31.66 3.52 -9.36
CA LEU A 139 -32.32 3.85 -8.09
C LEU A 139 -33.80 4.26 -8.23
N GLY A 140 -34.35 4.24 -9.46
CA GLY A 140 -35.79 4.44 -9.71
C GLY A 140 -36.33 5.83 -9.36
N ARG A 141 -35.46 6.81 -9.09
CA ARG A 141 -35.87 8.19 -8.79
C ARG A 141 -35.90 8.99 -10.07
N ARG A 142 -37.07 9.02 -10.73
CA ARG A 142 -37.38 10.13 -11.64
C ARG A 142 -38.08 11.22 -10.83
N SER A 143 -37.59 12.45 -10.96
CA SER A 143 -38.28 13.67 -10.54
C SER A 143 -39.67 13.76 -11.12
#